data_AF-A0A2D4MUL2-F1
#
_entry.id   AF-A0A2D4MUL2-F1
#
_cell.length_a   1.000
_cell.length_b   1.000
_cell.length_c   1.000
_cell.angle_alpha   90.00
_cell.angle_beta   90.00
_cell.angle_gamma   90.00
#
_symmetry.space_group_name_H-M   'P 1'
#
loop_
_entity.id
_entity.type
_entity.pdbx_description
1 polymer ?
#
loop_
_entity_poly.entity_id
_entity_poly.type
_entity_poly.pdbx_seq_one_letter_code
_entity_poly.pdbx_strand_id
1 'polypeptide(L)'
;TLTQLNRIFQQKQNYDLRRLLAGSERITDNLVDLMARDPSFLMGAARCLPMAAGVRDVVSACLQQAKAKSLVFAILLSKNQLVSLVRKRDQFLHPIDLHLLFNLISSSSSFR
;
A
#
# COMPACT_ATOMS: atom_id res chain seq x y z
N THR A 1 -15.34 -12.62 1.45
CA THR A 1 -14.28 -13.20 2.29
C THR A 1 -14.73 -13.39 3.73
N LEU A 2 -15.11 -12.34 4.49
CA LEU A 2 -15.55 -12.48 5.89
C LEU A 2 -16.70 -13.48 6.09
N THR A 3 -17.75 -13.37 5.29
CA THR A 3 -18.92 -14.28 5.33
C THR A 3 -18.54 -15.75 5.09
N GLN A 4 -17.53 -15.97 4.25
CA GLN A 4 -17.04 -17.30 3.87
C GLN A 4 -16.16 -17.89 4.97
N LEU A 5 -15.28 -17.08 5.57
CA LEU A 5 -14.51 -17.45 6.76
C LEU A 5 -15.43 -17.80 7.94
N ASN A 6 -16.45 -16.97 8.19
CA ASN A 6 -17.44 -17.24 9.25
C ASN A 6 -18.15 -18.58 9.03
N ARG A 7 -18.55 -18.89 7.79
CA ARG A 7 -19.13 -20.19 7.45
C ARG A 7 -18.16 -21.35 7.69
N ILE A 8 -16.89 -21.20 7.33
CA ILE A 8 -15.86 -22.24 7.55
C ILE A 8 -15.68 -22.51 9.04
N PHE A 9 -15.56 -21.47 9.87
CA PHE A 9 -15.40 -21.63 11.32
C PHE A 9 -16.66 -22.19 12.00
N GLN A 10 -17.85 -21.86 11.50
CA GLN A 10 -19.10 -22.47 11.96
C GLN A 10 -19.16 -23.98 11.67
N GLN A 11 -18.67 -24.41 10.50
CA GLN A 11 -18.69 -25.83 10.10
C GLN A 11 -17.49 -26.63 10.61
N LYS A 12 -16.34 -25.99 10.78
CA LYS A 12 -15.07 -26.57 11.20
C LYS A 12 -14.39 -25.62 12.18
N GLN A 13 -14.72 -25.75 13.47
CA GLN A 13 -14.18 -24.89 14.52
C GLN A 13 -12.64 -25.00 14.66
N ASN A 14 -12.06 -26.15 14.30
CA ASN A 14 -10.61 -26.40 14.35
C ASN A 14 -9.91 -26.15 13.00
N TYR A 15 -10.46 -25.28 12.14
CA TYR A 15 -9.85 -24.99 10.85
C TYR A 15 -8.56 -24.17 11.03
N ASP A 16 -7.44 -24.71 10.54
CA ASP A 16 -6.13 -24.07 10.62
C ASP A 16 -5.88 -23.12 9.43
N LEU A 17 -5.78 -21.81 9.73
CA LEU A 17 -5.53 -20.76 8.74
C LEU A 17 -4.08 -20.67 8.26
N ARG A 18 -3.11 -21.30 8.95
CA ARG A 18 -1.69 -21.19 8.59
C ARG A 18 -1.44 -21.57 7.14
N ARG A 19 -2.18 -22.56 6.62
CA ARG A 19 -2.09 -22.98 5.22
C ARG A 19 -2.58 -21.92 4.23
N LEU A 20 -3.58 -21.11 4.60
CA LEU A 20 -4.08 -20.02 3.76
C LEU A 20 -3.17 -18.79 3.81
N LEU A 21 -2.45 -18.60 4.92
CA LEU A 21 -1.51 -17.51 5.13
C LEU A 21 -0.09 -17.86 4.68
N ALA A 22 0.17 -19.13 4.35
CA ALA A 22 1.47 -19.59 3.90
C ALA A 22 1.95 -18.79 2.69
N GLY A 23 3.19 -18.30 2.75
CA GLY A 23 3.80 -17.44 1.73
C GLY A 23 3.58 -15.94 1.94
N SER A 24 2.76 -15.53 2.92
CA SER A 24 2.57 -14.11 3.27
C SER A 24 3.42 -13.63 4.45
N GLU A 25 4.18 -14.52 5.08
CA GLU A 25 4.91 -14.29 6.34
C GLU A 25 5.83 -13.08 6.23
N ARG A 26 6.62 -13.01 5.15
CA ARG A 26 7.54 -11.89 4.93
C ARG A 26 6.84 -10.54 4.82
N ILE A 27 5.67 -10.51 4.17
CA ILE A 27 4.88 -9.28 4.00
C ILE A 27 4.26 -8.88 5.34
N THR A 28 3.76 -9.84 6.11
CA THR A 28 3.17 -9.56 7.43
C THR A 28 4.21 -9.14 8.46
N ASP A 29 5.37 -9.79 8.49
CA ASP A 29 6.46 -9.47 9.42
C ASP A 29 7.00 -8.06 9.16
N ASN A 30 7.27 -7.72 7.90
CA ASN A 30 7.72 -6.39 7.53
C ASN A 30 6.67 -5.31 7.83
N LEU A 31 5.37 -5.63 7.71
CA LEU A 31 4.30 -4.70 8.08
C LEU A 31 4.32 -4.39 9.58
N VAL A 32 4.48 -5.41 10.43
CA VAL A 32 4.57 -5.25 11.88
C VAL A 32 5.78 -4.40 12.26
N ASP A 33 6.93 -4.67 11.65
CA ASP A 33 8.15 -3.87 11.87
C ASP A 33 7.99 -2.40 11.45
N LEU A 34 7.32 -2.15 10.31
CA LEU A 34 7.04 -0.80 9.84
C LEU A 34 6.07 -0.07 10.77
N MET A 35 5.00 -0.73 11.23
CA MET A 35 4.03 -0.14 12.17
C MET A 35 4.67 0.27 13.49
N ALA A 36 5.70 -0.46 13.95
CA ALA A 36 6.43 -0.13 15.18
C ALA A 36 7.38 1.06 15.02
N ARG A 37 7.85 1.36 13.81
CA ARG A 37 8.92 2.35 13.54
C ARG A 37 8.44 3.60 12.84
N ASP A 38 7.36 3.54 12.08
CA ASP A 38 6.82 4.65 11.31
C ASP A 38 5.56 5.22 11.99
N PRO A 39 5.62 6.44 12.55
CA PRO A 39 4.47 7.06 13.22
C PRO A 39 3.31 7.36 12.25
N SER A 40 3.55 7.33 10.93
CA SER A 40 2.54 7.60 9.91
C SER A 40 1.33 6.66 10.01
N PHE A 41 1.54 5.42 10.46
CA PHE A 41 0.47 4.44 10.67
C PHE A 41 -0.51 4.89 11.76
N LEU A 42 0.01 5.42 12.87
CA LEU A 42 -0.82 5.94 13.97
C LEU A 42 -1.52 7.24 13.56
N MET A 43 -0.85 8.08 12.78
CA MET A 43 -1.38 9.37 12.33
C MET A 43 -2.42 9.25 11.21
N GLY A 44 -2.58 8.07 10.60
CA GLY A 44 -3.45 7.88 9.45
C GLY A 44 -3.00 8.73 8.25
N ALA A 45 -1.69 8.87 8.03
CA ALA A 45 -1.12 9.70 6.99
C ALA A 45 -0.03 8.94 6.21
N ALA A 46 0.22 9.32 4.95
CA ALA A 46 1.33 8.76 4.19
C ALA A 46 2.60 9.59 4.36
N ARG A 47 3.75 8.94 4.52
CA ARG A 47 5.05 9.61 4.58
C ARG A 47 5.47 10.11 3.20
N CYS A 48 5.60 11.42 3.05
CA CYS A 48 6.07 12.06 1.83
C CYS A 48 7.59 12.28 1.85
N LEU A 49 8.25 12.16 0.69
CA LEU A 49 9.68 12.46 0.56
C LEU A 49 9.91 13.98 0.64
N PRO A 50 10.73 14.53 1.56
CA PRO A 50 11.02 15.96 1.60
C PRO A 50 11.72 16.44 0.31
N MET A 51 11.18 17.48 -0.33
CA MET A 51 11.75 18.10 -1.53
C MET A 51 11.14 19.48 -1.80
N ALA A 52 11.78 20.28 -2.64
CA ALA A 52 11.27 21.57 -3.07
C ALA A 52 9.91 21.44 -3.79
N ALA A 53 8.98 22.33 -3.49
CA ALA A 53 7.62 22.30 -4.04
C ALA A 53 7.61 22.32 -5.57
N GLY A 54 8.37 23.21 -6.20
CA GLY A 54 8.44 23.30 -7.66
C GLY A 54 8.95 22.01 -8.32
N VAL A 55 9.86 21.26 -7.69
CA VAL A 55 10.29 19.94 -8.20
C VAL A 55 9.13 18.94 -8.11
N ARG A 56 8.40 18.93 -7.00
CA ARG A 56 7.22 18.07 -6.85
C ARG A 56 6.13 18.40 -7.86
N ASP A 57 5.92 19.68 -8.14
CA ASP A 57 4.93 20.15 -9.13
C ASP A 57 5.30 19.67 -10.53
N VAL A 58 6.56 19.83 -10.94
CA VAL A 58 7.06 19.33 -12.23
C VAL A 58 6.89 17.82 -12.34
N VAL A 59 7.32 17.06 -11.32
CA VAL A 59 7.18 15.60 -11.30
C VAL A 59 5.71 15.17 -11.38
N SER A 60 4.83 15.86 -10.65
CA SER A 60 3.39 15.56 -10.65
C SER A 60 2.76 15.87 -12.02
N ALA A 61 3.14 16.98 -12.65
CA ALA A 61 2.68 17.34 -13.98
C ALA A 61 3.15 16.33 -15.05
N CYS A 62 4.41 15.86 -14.97
CA CYS A 62 4.89 14.78 -15.84
C CYS A 62 4.10 13.49 -15.63
N LEU A 63 3.83 13.10 -14.38
CA LEU A 63 3.07 11.89 -14.06
C LEU A 63 1.61 11.98 -14.55
N GLN A 64 1.00 13.17 -14.54
CA GLN A 64 -0.35 13.40 -15.09
C GLN A 64 -0.45 13.24 -16.61
N GLN A 65 0.66 13.39 -17.34
CA GLN A 65 0.69 13.18 -18.79
C GLN A 65 0.64 11.70 -19.18
N ALA A 66 1.08 10.81 -18.29
CA ALA A 66 0.96 9.37 -18.46
C ALA A 66 -0.51 8.94 -18.31
N LYS A 67 -1.29 9.04 -19.40
CA LYS A 67 -2.72 8.70 -19.41
C LYS A 67 -2.96 7.38 -20.09
N ALA A 68 -3.68 6.48 -19.41
CA ALA A 68 -4.37 5.36 -20.01
C ALA A 68 -5.86 5.43 -19.66
N LYS A 69 -6.74 4.98 -20.57
CA LYS A 69 -8.20 5.07 -20.39
C LYS A 69 -8.69 4.41 -19.08
N SER A 70 -8.01 3.36 -18.62
CA SER A 70 -8.31 2.60 -17.41
C SER A 70 -7.46 2.98 -16.20
N LEU A 71 -6.59 3.99 -16.29
CA LEU A 71 -5.71 4.37 -15.18
C LEU A 71 -6.49 5.13 -14.09
N VAL A 72 -6.50 4.60 -12.87
CA VAL A 72 -7.19 5.19 -11.71
C VAL A 72 -6.23 5.95 -10.82
N PHE A 73 -5.07 5.36 -10.54
CA PHE A 73 -4.00 5.93 -9.71
C PHE A 73 -2.65 5.76 -10.40
N ALA A 74 -1.79 6.78 -10.31
CA ALA A 74 -0.37 6.69 -10.61
C ALA A 74 0.39 7.16 -9.37
N ILE A 75 1.26 6.29 -8.85
CA ILE A 75 1.95 6.50 -7.57
C ILE A 75 3.45 6.44 -7.84
N LEU A 76 4.15 7.52 -7.53
CA LEU A 76 5.61 7.57 -7.61
C LEU A 76 6.20 7.51 -6.21
N LEU A 77 7.08 6.55 -5.99
CA LEU A 77 7.69 6.25 -4.70
C LEU A 77 9.21 6.32 -4.80
N SER A 78 9.84 6.69 -3.69
CA SER A 78 11.29 6.60 -3.51
C SER A 78 11.61 6.29 -2.06
N LYS A 79 12.41 5.24 -1.83
CA LYS A 79 12.83 4.80 -0.48
C LYS A 79 11.66 4.71 0.52
N ASN A 80 10.57 4.06 0.12
CA ASN A 80 9.35 3.90 0.93
C ASN A 80 8.62 5.21 1.29
N GLN A 81 8.87 6.28 0.54
CA GLN A 81 8.24 7.59 0.72
C GLN A 81 7.54 8.04 -0.55
N LEU A 82 6.39 8.71 -0.37
CA LEU A 82 5.58 9.22 -1.47
C LEU A 82 6.22 10.45 -2.11
N VAL A 83 6.49 10.37 -3.41
CA VAL A 83 6.95 11.50 -4.23
C VAL A 83 5.74 12.23 -4.81
N SER A 84 4.87 11.52 -5.52
CA SER A 84 3.63 12.08 -6.07
C SER A 84 2.55 11.02 -6.22
N LEU A 85 1.30 11.43 -6.05
CA LEU A 85 0.11 10.62 -6.26
C LEU A 85 -0.81 11.38 -7.22
N VAL A 86 -1.01 10.82 -8.41
CA VAL A 86 -2.02 11.28 -9.36
C VAL A 86 -3.19 10.32 -9.33
N ARG A 87 -4.41 10.85 -9.34
CA ARG A 87 -5.61 10.04 -9.29
C ARG A 87 -6.68 10.59 -10.22
N LYS A 88 -7.57 9.72 -10.69
CA LYS A 88 -8.79 10.13 -11.37
C LYS A 88 -9.67 10.93 -10.39
N ARG A 89 -10.44 11.88 -10.92
CA ARG A 89 -11.39 12.68 -10.15
C ARG A 89 -12.34 11.76 -9.36
N ASP A 90 -12.67 12.16 -8.14
CA ASP A 90 -13.58 11.46 -7.22
C ASP A 90 -13.13 10.05 -6.80
N GLN A 91 -11.87 9.70 -7.06
CA GLN A 91 -11.25 8.49 -6.52
C GLN A 91 -10.40 8.85 -5.32
N PHE A 92 -10.61 8.14 -4.21
CA PHE A 92 -9.87 8.31 -2.99
C PHE A 92 -9.05 7.05 -2.70
N LEU A 93 -7.87 7.25 -2.15
CA LEU A 93 -7.01 6.17 -1.69
C LEU A 93 -6.73 6.42 -0.21
N HIS A 94 -7.07 5.47 0.64
CA HIS A 94 -6.88 5.64 2.07
C HIS A 94 -5.38 5.56 2.40
N PRO A 95 -4.87 6.34 3.37
CA PRO A 95 -3.47 6.26 3.78
C PRO A 95 -3.01 4.85 4.16
N ILE A 96 -3.91 4.04 4.74
CA ILE A 96 -3.62 2.63 5.04
C ILE A 96 -3.36 1.79 3.78
N ASP A 97 -4.05 2.08 2.67
CA ASP A 97 -3.85 1.38 1.40
C ASP A 97 -2.46 1.69 0.84
N LEU A 98 -2.00 2.94 1.00
CA LEU A 98 -0.63 3.33 0.65
C LEU A 98 0.40 2.58 1.48
N HIS A 99 0.19 2.43 2.79
CA HIS A 99 1.08 1.65 3.64
C HIS A 99 1.17 0.18 3.20
N LEU A 100 0.03 -0.45 2.90
CA LEU A 100 0.00 -1.82 2.40
C LEU A 100 0.72 -1.96 1.06
N LEU A 101 0.53 -1.01 0.14
CA LEU A 101 1.24 -0.99 -1.14
C LEU A 101 2.75 -0.82 -0.95
N PHE A 102 3.20 0.08 -0.08
CA PHE A 102 4.63 0.32 0.18
C PHE A 102 5.26 -0.93 0.81
N ASN A 103 4.55 -1.55 1.76
CA ASN A 103 4.94 -2.79 2.38
C ASN A 103 5.07 -3.93 1.37
N LEU A 104 4.11 -4.06 0.45
CA LEU A 104 4.13 -5.08 -0.61
C LEU A 104 5.34 -4.90 -1.53
N ILE A 105 5.59 -3.67 -1.98
CA ILE A 105 6.70 -3.35 -2.89
C ILE A 105 8.05 -3.59 -2.22
N SER A 106 8.22 -3.17 -0.96
CA SER A 106 9.48 -3.33 -0.23
C SER A 106 9.79 -4.78 0.16
N SER A 107 8.75 -5.57 0.43
CA SER A 107 8.84 -6.97 0.86
C SER A 107 9.00 -7.96 -0.29
N SER A 108 8.57 -7.61 -1.50
CA SER A 108 8.63 -8.48 -2.68
C SER A 108 9.90 -8.28 -3.48
N SER A 109 10.61 -9.38 -3.79
CA SER A 109 11.81 -9.35 -4.64
C SER A 109 11.51 -9.06 -6.10
N SER A 110 10.28 -9.32 -6.58
CA SER A 110 9.90 -9.13 -7.98
C SER A 110 9.79 -7.66 -8.39
N PHE A 111 9.73 -6.74 -7.42
CA PHE A 111 9.67 -5.29 -7.65
C PHE A 111 11.00 -4.59 -7.32
N ARG A 112 12.06 -5.34 -7.02
CA ARG A 112 13.44 -4.84 -6.89
C ARG A 112 14.20 -5.09 -8.18
#